data_AF-A0A1X4HTM7-F1
#
_entry.id   AF-A0A1X4HTM7-F1
#
_cell.length_a   1.000
_cell.length_b   1.000
_cell.length_c   1.000
_cell.angle_alpha   90.00
_cell.angle_beta   90.00
_cell.angle_gamma   90.00
#
_symmetry.space_group_name_H-M   'P 1'
#
loop_
_entity.id
_entity.type
_entity.pdbx_description
1 polymer ?
#
loop_
_entity_poly.entity_id
_entity_poly.type
_entity_poly.pdbx_seq_one_letter_code
_entity_poly.pdbx_strand_id
1 'polypeptide(L)'
;DPARAPGPAGALRAVRTPVLRRGLGHRHVHTVTWFRHPTDGGPLYFHSGATPGQQAFLGFRPDTGTALAAVCTRRFRARDPFVATAYALLAEAGP
;
A
#
# COMPACT_ATOMS: atom_id res chain seq x y z
N ASP A 1 2.00 -20.03 -12.06
CA ASP A 1 1.84 -19.18 -13.24
C ASP A 1 0.89 -18.04 -12.88
N PRO A 2 1.36 -16.78 -12.81
CA PRO A 2 0.49 -15.63 -12.54
C PRO A 2 -0.61 -15.45 -13.58
N ALA A 3 -0.46 -15.96 -14.80
CA ALA A 3 -1.49 -15.91 -15.84
C ALA A 3 -2.66 -16.88 -15.57
N ARG A 4 -2.48 -17.85 -14.67
CA ARG A 4 -3.53 -18.80 -14.22
C ARG A 4 -4.20 -18.41 -12.90
N ALA A 5 -3.72 -17.36 -12.23
CA ALA A 5 -4.34 -16.91 -10.98
C ALA A 5 -5.66 -16.19 -11.29
N PRO A 6 -6.70 -16.36 -10.45
CA PRO A 6 -7.90 -15.53 -10.56
C PRO A 6 -7.52 -14.05 -10.45
N GLY A 7 -8.20 -13.20 -11.23
CA GLY A 7 -7.93 -11.77 -11.26
C GLY A 7 -7.99 -11.14 -9.86
N PRO A 8 -7.14 -10.14 -9.56
CA PRO A 8 -6.92 -9.65 -8.20
C PRO A 8 -8.12 -8.87 -7.62
N ALA A 9 -9.15 -8.57 -8.41
CA ALA A 9 -10.27 -7.70 -8.01
C ALA A 9 -10.98 -8.16 -6.72
N GLY A 10 -11.19 -9.47 -6.54
CA GLY A 10 -11.76 -10.02 -5.32
C GLY A 10 -10.87 -9.79 -4.09
N ALA A 11 -9.58 -10.09 -4.22
CA ALA A 11 -8.60 -9.91 -3.16
C ALA A 11 -8.41 -8.42 -2.80
N LEU A 12 -8.34 -7.54 -3.80
CA LEU A 12 -8.22 -6.10 -3.60
C LEU A 12 -9.44 -5.49 -2.93
N ARG A 13 -10.64 -6.06 -3.11
CA ARG A 13 -11.84 -5.67 -2.33
C ARG A 13 -11.77 -6.18 -0.90
N ALA A 14 -11.35 -7.44 -0.69
CA ALA A 14 -11.26 -8.03 0.64
C ALA A 14 -10.29 -7.26 1.55
N VAL A 15 -9.14 -6.82 1.01
CA VAL A 15 -8.16 -6.00 1.74
C VAL A 15 -8.75 -4.68 2.22
N ARG A 16 -9.79 -4.13 1.59
CA ARG A 16 -10.38 -2.84 2.01
C ARG A 16 -11.15 -2.95 3.31
N THR A 17 -11.57 -4.16 3.69
CA THR A 17 -12.38 -4.40 4.88
C THR A 17 -11.54 -4.25 6.14
N PRO A 18 -11.88 -3.32 7.04
CA PRO A 18 -11.29 -3.24 8.38
C PRO A 18 -11.42 -4.58 9.11
N VAL A 19 -10.29 -5.18 9.53
CA VAL A 19 -10.31 -6.45 10.26
C VAL A 19 -9.98 -6.30 11.73
N LEU A 20 -9.27 -5.23 12.12
CA LEU A 20 -8.91 -4.95 13.51
C LEU A 20 -8.99 -3.45 13.80
N ARG A 21 -9.50 -3.10 14.98
CA ARG A 21 -9.39 -1.75 15.54
C ARG A 21 -8.44 -1.76 16.74
N ARG A 22 -7.26 -1.16 16.61
CA ARG A 22 -6.19 -1.19 17.63
C ARG A 22 -5.82 0.24 18.11
N GLY A 23 -5.07 0.32 19.21
CA GLY A 23 -4.62 1.56 19.85
C GLY A 23 -5.63 2.16 20.84
N LEU A 24 -5.19 3.15 21.62
CA LEU A 24 -6.01 3.86 22.61
C LEU A 24 -7.31 4.38 21.95
N GLY A 25 -8.46 3.91 22.45
CA GLY A 25 -9.77 4.25 21.89
C GLY A 25 -10.10 3.63 20.53
N HIS A 26 -9.46 2.53 20.13
CA HIS A 26 -9.73 1.82 18.86
C HIS A 26 -9.53 2.68 17.59
N ARG A 27 -8.72 3.73 17.68
CA ARG A 27 -8.54 4.75 16.64
C ARG A 27 -7.78 4.29 15.39
N HIS A 28 -7.06 3.17 15.47
CA HIS A 28 -6.31 2.65 14.32
C HIS A 28 -7.10 1.53 13.65
N VAL A 29 -7.62 1.80 12.46
CA VAL A 29 -8.24 0.80 11.60
C VAL A 29 -7.16 0.08 10.82
N HIS A 30 -6.98 -1.20 11.11
CA HIS A 30 -6.09 -2.08 10.37
C HIS A 30 -6.89 -2.94 9.41
N THR A 31 -6.46 -2.94 8.15
CA THR A 31 -6.81 -3.96 7.17
C THR A 31 -5.87 -5.16 7.32
N VAL A 32 -6.20 -6.31 6.73
CA VAL A 32 -5.28 -7.47 6.72
C VAL A 32 -3.99 -6.99 6.06
N THR A 33 -2.86 -6.99 6.78
CA THR A 33 -1.48 -6.67 6.35
C THR A 33 -1.20 -5.31 5.67
N TRP A 34 -2.22 -4.58 5.23
CA TRP A 34 -2.09 -3.32 4.52
C TRP A 34 -2.30 -2.13 5.46
N PHE A 35 -1.58 -1.03 5.19
CA PHE A 35 -1.87 0.28 5.76
C PHE A 35 -2.97 0.94 4.94
N ARG A 36 -3.88 1.64 5.64
CA ARG A 36 -4.93 2.47 5.04
C ARG A 36 -4.73 3.91 5.50
N HIS A 37 -4.43 4.81 4.57
CA HIS A 37 -4.33 6.24 4.83
C HIS A 37 -5.52 6.99 4.22
N PRO A 38 -6.20 7.87 4.97
CA PRO A 38 -7.15 8.81 4.37
C PRO A 38 -6.38 9.81 3.49
N THR A 39 -6.94 10.12 2.31
CA THR A 39 -6.50 11.21 1.44
C THR A 39 -7.74 11.97 0.95
N ASP A 40 -7.56 13.17 0.40
CA ASP A 40 -8.68 14.03 -0.04
C ASP A 40 -9.54 13.36 -1.14
N GLY A 41 -8.97 12.47 -1.95
CA GLY A 41 -9.69 11.72 -3.00
C GLY A 41 -10.24 10.36 -2.56
N GLY A 42 -10.02 9.95 -1.31
CA GLY A 42 -10.39 8.63 -0.80
C GLY A 42 -9.24 7.87 -0.14
N PRO A 43 -9.49 6.66 0.40
CA PRO A 43 -8.45 5.90 1.09
C PRO A 43 -7.40 5.32 0.13
N LEU A 44 -6.14 5.56 0.43
CA LEU A 44 -4.98 4.91 -0.20
C LEU A 44 -4.61 3.67 0.63
N TYR A 45 -4.38 2.55 -0.06
CA TYR A 45 -3.95 1.29 0.55
C TYR A 45 -2.53 0.98 0.11
N PHE A 46 -1.62 0.70 1.06
CA PHE A 46 -0.25 0.32 0.71
C PHE A 46 0.39 -0.65 1.71
N HIS A 47 1.44 -1.33 1.26
CA HIS A 47 2.37 -2.06 2.09
C HIS A 47 3.80 -1.79 1.59
N SER A 48 4.75 -1.76 2.52
CA SER A 48 6.16 -1.63 2.17
C SER A 48 6.98 -2.54 3.07
N GLY A 49 8.09 -3.02 2.53
CA GLY A 49 8.97 -3.94 3.22
C GLY A 49 10.38 -3.85 2.69
N ALA A 50 11.32 -4.26 3.51
CA ALA A 50 12.73 -4.31 3.15
C ALA A 50 13.38 -5.59 3.67
N THR A 51 14.29 -6.13 2.88
CA THR A 51 15.25 -7.16 3.27
C THR A 51 16.66 -6.55 3.16
N PRO A 52 17.72 -7.22 3.67
CA PRO A 52 19.09 -6.77 3.42
C PRO A 52 19.35 -6.69 1.90
N GLY A 53 19.50 -5.48 1.38
CA GLY A 53 19.81 -5.23 -0.03
C GLY A 53 18.60 -5.04 -0.96
N GLN A 54 17.36 -5.10 -0.46
CA GLN A 54 16.17 -4.82 -1.28
C GLN A 54 15.11 -4.05 -0.50
N GLN A 55 14.40 -3.16 -1.18
CA GLN A 55 13.17 -2.53 -0.69
C GLN A 55 12.05 -2.74 -1.72
N ALA A 56 10.81 -2.85 -1.24
CA ALA A 56 9.62 -2.99 -2.05
C ALA A 56 8.47 -2.13 -1.52
N PHE A 57 7.68 -1.59 -2.44
CA PHE A 57 6.44 -0.87 -2.19
C PHE A 57 5.35 -1.40 -3.11
N LEU A 58 4.16 -1.62 -2.57
CA LEU A 58 2.96 -1.94 -3.33
C LEU A 58 1.78 -1.13 -2.79
N GLY A 59 1.05 -0.44 -3.66
CA GLY A 59 -0.07 0.40 -3.26
C GLY A 59 -1.13 0.55 -4.36
N PHE A 60 -2.35 0.90 -3.97
CA PHE A 60 -3.42 1.22 -4.90
C PHE A 60 -4.44 2.22 -4.34
N ARG A 61 -5.14 2.88 -5.27
CA ARG A 61 -6.21 3.85 -5.06
C ARG A 61 -7.48 3.39 -5.77
N PRO A 62 -8.49 2.92 -5.03
CA PRO A 62 -9.76 2.48 -5.62
C PRO A 62 -10.52 3.58 -6.37
N ASP A 63 -10.41 4.81 -5.90
CA ASP A 63 -11.10 6.00 -6.40
C ASP A 63 -10.63 6.40 -7.81
N THR A 64 -9.34 6.27 -8.09
CA THR A 64 -8.74 6.60 -9.39
C THR A 64 -8.46 5.38 -10.25
N GLY A 65 -8.63 4.16 -9.73
CA GLY A 65 -8.28 2.92 -10.41
C GLY A 65 -6.77 2.72 -10.57
N THR A 66 -5.95 3.48 -9.85
CA THR A 66 -4.49 3.46 -9.98
C THR A 66 -3.85 2.44 -9.02
N ALA A 67 -2.79 1.77 -9.48
CA ALA A 67 -1.90 0.98 -8.64
C ALA A 67 -0.44 1.30 -8.94
N LEU A 68 0.42 1.18 -7.92
CA LEU A 68 1.86 1.36 -8.03
C LEU A 68 2.59 0.20 -7.37
N ALA A 69 3.54 -0.38 -8.09
CA ALA A 69 4.53 -1.31 -7.55
C ALA A 69 5.92 -0.75 -7.84
N ALA A 70 6.76 -0.66 -6.81
CA ALA A 70 8.13 -0.18 -6.94
C ALA A 70 9.07 -1.10 -6.18
N VAL A 71 10.27 -1.31 -6.72
CA VAL A 71 11.35 -2.09 -6.09
C VAL A 71 12.69 -1.40 -6.29
N CYS A 72 13.62 -1.57 -5.35
CA CYS A 72 15.01 -1.16 -5.54
C CYS A 72 15.99 -2.12 -4.84
N THR A 73 17.16 -2.33 -5.45
CA THR A 73 18.22 -3.19 -4.92
C THR A 73 19.24 -2.38 -4.12
N ARG A 74 18.83 -1.92 -2.95
CA ARG A 74 19.70 -1.22 -1.99
C ARG A 74 19.25 -1.51 -0.57
N ARG A 75 20.18 -1.38 0.38
CA ARG A 75 19.89 -1.54 1.80
C ARG A 75 18.98 -0.40 2.30
N PHE A 76 17.93 -0.75 3.03
CA PHE A 76 17.08 0.22 3.73
C PHE A 76 17.89 1.09 4.70
N ARG A 77 17.60 2.38 4.71
CA ARG A 77 18.04 3.34 5.73
C ARG A 77 16.81 4.13 6.18
N ALA A 78 16.76 4.54 7.44
CA ALA A 78 15.59 5.25 7.97
C ALA A 78 15.26 6.57 7.24
N ARG A 79 16.25 7.19 6.58
CA ARG A 79 16.11 8.41 5.77
C ARG A 79 16.14 8.13 4.26
N ASP A 80 15.99 6.87 3.85
CA ASP A 80 15.96 6.51 2.44
C ASP A 80 14.65 7.03 1.80
N PRO A 81 14.71 7.73 0.65
CA PRO A 81 13.53 8.36 0.07
C PRO A 81 12.60 7.37 -0.63
N PHE A 82 13.03 6.12 -0.88
CA PHE A 82 12.33 5.19 -1.76
C PHE A 82 10.84 5.00 -1.44
N VAL A 83 10.51 4.68 -0.19
CA VAL A 83 9.11 4.48 0.24
C VAL A 83 8.32 5.78 0.19
N ALA A 84 8.92 6.89 0.62
CA ALA A 84 8.27 8.21 0.62
C ALA A 84 7.94 8.68 -0.81
N THR A 85 8.88 8.50 -1.75
CA THR A 85 8.67 8.82 -3.17
C THR A 85 7.58 7.95 -3.80
N ALA A 86 7.61 6.63 -3.58
CA ALA A 86 6.58 5.74 -4.11
C ALA A 86 5.19 6.09 -3.54
N TYR A 87 5.11 6.40 -2.24
CA TYR A 87 3.88 6.86 -1.62
C TYR A 87 3.38 8.17 -2.25
N ALA A 88 4.24 9.17 -2.41
CA ALA A 88 3.88 10.47 -2.99
C ALA A 88 3.36 10.32 -4.41
N LEU A 89 4.06 9.55 -5.26
CA LEU A 89 3.62 9.26 -6.63
C LEU A 89 2.24 8.62 -6.68
N LEU A 90 1.94 7.68 -5.78
CA LEU A 90 0.62 7.07 -5.70
C LEU A 90 -0.44 8.04 -5.16
N ALA A 91 -0.09 8.88 -4.19
CA ALA A 91 -0.97 9.88 -3.60
C ALA A 91 -1.30 11.03 -4.58
N GLU A 92 -0.41 11.34 -5.51
CA GLU A 92 -0.61 12.33 -6.58
C GLU A 92 -1.32 11.74 -7.80
N ALA A 93 -1.41 10.41 -7.93
CA ALA A 93 -2.06 9.77 -9.07
C ALA A 93 -3.60 9.86 -9.00
N GLY A 94 -4.11 11.03 -9.32
CA GLY A 94 -5.49 11.36 -9.68
C GLY A 94 -5.48 12.47 -10.74
N PRO A 95 -6.61 12.70 -11.44
CA PRO A 95 -6.70 13.76 -12.46
C PRO A 95 -6.44 15.15 -11.90
#